data_AF-A0A3R7NVC7-F1
#
_entry.id   AF-A0A3R7NVC7-F1
#
_cell.length_a   1.000
_cell.length_b   1.000
_cell.length_c   1.000
_cell.angle_alpha   90.00
_cell.angle_beta   90.00
_cell.angle_gamma   90.00
#
_symmetry.space_group_name_H-M   'P 1'
#
loop_
_entity.id
_entity.type
_entity.pdbx_description
1 polymer ?
#
loop_
_entity_poly.entity_id
_entity_poly.type
_entity_poly.pdbx_seq_one_letter_code
_entity_poly.pdbx_strand_id
1 'polypeptide(L)'
;MEGEKPLSDKKLNAFTDKTQSFYTRFCDTWKDPKENKLPETLDADSRLPFFRALMRLAHLQTKRYYKNPKDEYDNISVSIVRFKRVLDFAASNPMKEEAEVEVKLAREMLVLLPTKQNDLWRVYHNTVE
;
A
#
# COMPACT_ATOMS: atom_id res chain seq x y z
N MET A 1 9.74 8.63 -25.96
CA MET A 1 9.99 7.42 -25.15
C MET A 1 10.54 6.29 -26.03
N GLU A 2 11.56 6.58 -26.85
CA GLU A 2 12.32 5.55 -27.57
C GLU A 2 13.62 5.31 -26.79
N GLY A 3 13.90 4.06 -26.44
CA GLY A 3 15.17 3.65 -25.82
C GLY A 3 15.12 3.30 -24.33
N GLU A 4 14.00 3.51 -23.62
CA GLU A 4 13.87 3.03 -22.24
C GLU A 4 13.64 1.52 -22.21
N LYS A 5 14.61 0.78 -21.65
CA LYS A 5 14.46 -0.64 -21.35
C LYS A 5 13.67 -0.80 -20.05
N PRO A 6 12.60 -1.63 -20.02
CA PRO A 6 11.87 -1.89 -18.79
C PRO A 6 12.80 -2.50 -17.74
N LEU A 7 12.53 -2.19 -16.47
CA LEU A 7 13.23 -2.83 -15.36
C LEU A 7 12.96 -4.34 -15.39
N SER A 8 13.97 -5.14 -15.06
CA SER A 8 13.71 -6.54 -14.75
C SER A 8 12.89 -6.66 -13.46
N ASP A 9 12.15 -7.75 -13.31
CA ASP A 9 11.29 -8.00 -12.14
C ASP A 9 12.05 -7.83 -10.81
N LYS A 10 13.29 -8.34 -10.74
CA LYS A 10 14.15 -8.18 -9.56
C LYS A 10 14.48 -6.71 -9.28
N LYS A 11 14.77 -5.92 -10.31
CA LYS A 11 15.07 -4.49 -10.17
C LYS A 11 13.81 -3.70 -9.81
N LEU A 12 12.64 -4.06 -10.35
CA LEU A 12 11.35 -3.47 -9.99
C LEU A 12 11.02 -3.72 -8.51
N ASN A 13 11.18 -4.95 -8.03
CA ASN A 13 10.95 -5.28 -6.63
C ASN A 13 11.94 -4.56 -5.71
N ALA A 14 13.23 -4.54 -6.05
CA ALA A 14 14.24 -3.81 -5.26
C ALA A 14 13.97 -2.30 -5.22
N PHE A 15 13.52 -1.71 -6.34
CA PHE A 15 13.08 -0.32 -6.37
C PHE A 15 11.89 -0.10 -5.44
N THR A 16 10.88 -0.97 -5.53
CA THR A 16 9.68 -0.93 -4.69
C THR A 16 10.05 -1.02 -3.20
N ASP A 17 10.91 -1.96 -2.80
CA ASP A 17 11.40 -2.11 -1.43
C ASP A 17 12.08 -0.82 -0.93
N LYS A 18 12.94 -0.24 -1.77
CA LYS A 18 13.65 0.98 -1.42
C LYS A 18 12.69 2.16 -1.25
N THR A 19 11.72 2.31 -2.15
CA THR A 19 10.71 3.37 -2.06
C THR A 19 9.81 3.19 -0.84
N GLN A 20 9.38 1.95 -0.53
CA GLN A 20 8.63 1.66 0.68
C GLN A 20 9.44 1.99 1.94
N SER A 21 10.75 1.72 1.95
CA SER A 21 11.62 2.11 3.06
C SER A 21 11.65 3.62 3.27
N PHE A 22 11.67 4.43 2.21
CA PHE A 22 11.65 5.88 2.34
C PHE A 22 10.31 6.39 2.91
N TYR A 23 9.17 5.90 2.39
CA TYR A 23 7.88 6.29 2.95
C TYR A 23 7.67 5.80 4.38
N THR A 24 8.19 4.62 4.73
CA THR A 24 8.13 4.12 6.12
C THR A 24 8.90 5.04 7.05
N ARG A 25 10.15 5.40 6.68
CA ARG A 25 10.96 6.34 7.47
C ARG A 25 10.32 7.71 7.58
N PHE A 26 9.67 8.17 6.52
CA PHE A 26 8.89 9.41 6.55
C PHE A 26 7.75 9.30 7.56
N CYS A 27 6.92 8.26 7.51
CA CYS A 27 5.87 8.09 8.52
C CYS A 27 6.43 7.95 9.94
N ASP A 28 7.61 7.33 10.10
CA ASP A 28 8.24 7.14 11.40
C ASP A 28 8.67 8.46 12.07
N THR A 29 8.77 9.58 11.34
CA THR A 29 9.12 10.87 11.95
C THR A 29 8.05 11.40 12.91
N TRP A 30 6.82 10.89 12.82
CA TRP A 30 5.73 11.24 13.75
C TRP A 30 5.63 10.29 14.95
N LYS A 31 6.45 9.24 15.02
CA LYS A 31 6.41 8.35 16.18
C LYS A 31 6.89 9.07 17.43
N ASP A 32 6.22 8.81 18.54
CA ASP A 32 6.71 9.20 19.85
C ASP A 32 8.09 8.54 20.10
N PRO A 33 9.13 9.32 20.42
CA PRO A 33 10.48 8.77 20.60
C PRO A 33 10.62 7.76 21.75
N LYS A 34 9.72 7.79 22.75
CA LYS A 34 9.75 6.91 23.91
C LYS A 34 8.91 5.66 23.68
N GLU A 35 7.71 5.80 23.13
CA GLU A 35 6.81 4.68 22.90
C GLU A 35 7.00 3.98 21.55
N ASN A 36 7.70 4.62 20.61
CA ASN A 36 7.84 4.17 19.22
C ASN A 36 6.48 3.92 18.52
N LYS A 37 5.44 4.65 18.96
CA LYS A 37 4.07 4.58 18.45
C LYS A 37 3.70 5.87 17.74
N LEU A 38 2.84 5.74 16.73
CA LEU A 38 2.23 6.92 16.11
C LEU A 38 1.14 7.48 17.03
N PRO A 39 1.03 8.80 17.17
CA PRO A 39 -0.11 9.45 17.78
C PRO A 39 -1.41 9.03 17.08
N GLU A 40 -2.50 8.97 17.85
CA GLU A 40 -3.82 8.65 17.31
C GLU A 40 -4.31 9.72 16.31
N THR A 41 -4.02 10.98 16.62
CA THR A 41 -4.30 12.13 15.75
C THR A 41 -3.05 12.95 15.50
N LEU A 42 -2.84 13.36 14.26
CA LEU A 42 -1.79 14.30 13.88
C LEU A 42 -2.32 15.74 13.87
N ASP A 43 -1.40 16.70 13.93
CA ASP A 43 -1.69 18.11 13.63
C ASP A 43 -2.25 18.25 12.20
N ALA A 44 -3.07 19.27 11.98
CA ALA A 44 -3.84 19.41 10.75
C ALA A 44 -2.98 19.44 9.47
N ASP A 45 -1.80 20.05 9.54
CA ASP A 45 -0.90 20.20 8.39
C ASP A 45 -0.15 18.88 8.07
N SER A 46 0.10 18.05 9.08
CA SER A 46 0.74 16.74 8.90
C SER A 46 -0.18 15.64 8.37
N ARG A 47 -1.51 15.76 8.55
CA ARG A 47 -2.46 14.67 8.21
C ARG A 47 -2.40 14.29 6.73
N LEU A 48 -2.49 15.27 5.83
CA LEU A 48 -2.54 15.00 4.39
C LEU A 48 -1.23 14.40 3.85
N PRO A 49 -0.02 14.94 4.17
CA PRO A 49 1.25 14.30 3.81
C PRO A 49 1.37 12.86 4.34
N PHE A 50 0.99 12.63 5.60
CA PHE A 50 1.05 11.31 6.22
C PHE A 50 0.10 10.31 5.54
N PHE A 51 -1.15 10.71 5.34
CA PHE A 51 -2.15 9.93 4.62
C PHE A 51 -1.66 9.55 3.21
N ARG A 52 -1.10 10.50 2.46
CA ARG A 52 -0.56 10.23 1.12
C ARG A 52 0.62 9.25 1.18
N ALA A 53 1.46 9.32 2.20
CA ALA A 53 2.52 8.33 2.40
C ALA A 53 1.95 6.92 2.66
N LEU A 54 0.90 6.79 3.48
CA LEU A 54 0.20 5.51 3.67
C LEU A 54 -0.39 4.98 2.34
N MET A 55 -1.03 5.85 1.56
CA MET A 55 -1.55 5.51 0.23
C MET A 55 -0.46 5.04 -0.71
N ARG A 56 0.69 5.71 -0.73
CA ARG A 56 1.84 5.30 -1.56
C ARG A 56 2.42 3.97 -1.10
N LEU A 57 2.49 3.70 0.20
CA LEU A 57 2.89 2.38 0.73
C LEU A 57 1.94 1.26 0.27
N ALA A 58 0.63 1.52 0.29
CA ALA A 58 -0.39 0.58 -0.18
C ALA A 58 -0.26 0.33 -1.70
N HIS A 59 -0.18 1.39 -2.51
CA HIS A 59 0.01 1.28 -3.97
C HIS A 59 1.33 0.60 -4.37
N LEU A 60 2.42 0.85 -3.65
CA LEU A 60 3.70 0.18 -3.94
C LEU A 60 3.61 -1.32 -3.68
N GLN A 61 2.84 -1.74 -2.66
CA GLN A 61 2.63 -3.16 -2.38
C GLN A 61 1.96 -3.87 -3.56
N THR A 62 1.01 -3.22 -4.24
CA THR A 62 0.30 -3.82 -5.39
C THR A 62 1.14 -3.85 -6.68
N LYS A 63 2.28 -3.15 -6.73
CA LYS A 63 3.17 -3.09 -7.90
C LYS A 63 4.28 -4.15 -7.89
N ARG A 64 4.38 -4.91 -6.80
CA ARG A 64 5.38 -5.98 -6.67
C ARG A 64 5.08 -7.09 -7.67
N TYR A 65 6.14 -7.60 -8.29
CA TYR A 65 6.07 -8.75 -9.16
C TYR A 65 6.27 -10.05 -8.37
N TYR A 66 5.50 -11.07 -8.74
CA TYR A 66 5.58 -12.42 -8.19
C TYR A 66 5.59 -13.44 -9.33
N LYS A 67 6.39 -14.49 -9.18
CA LYS A 67 6.48 -15.56 -10.18
C LYS A 67 5.37 -16.58 -10.05
N ASN A 68 4.90 -16.82 -8.82
CA ASN A 68 3.86 -17.80 -8.55
C ASN A 68 2.58 -17.11 -8.03
N PRO A 69 1.39 -17.66 -8.34
CA PRO A 69 0.12 -17.07 -7.91
C PRO A 69 -0.06 -17.04 -6.39
N LYS A 70 0.56 -17.97 -5.65
CA LYS A 70 0.43 -18.06 -4.19
C LYS A 70 1.10 -16.88 -3.47
N ASP A 71 2.27 -16.47 -3.93
CA ASP A 71 2.98 -15.32 -3.36
C ASP A 71 2.26 -14.01 -3.71
N GLU A 72 1.67 -13.92 -4.91
CA GLU A 72 0.83 -12.77 -5.28
C GLU A 72 -0.44 -12.73 -4.42
N TYR A 73 -1.07 -13.88 -4.17
CA TYR A 73 -2.20 -14.01 -3.26
C TYR A 73 -1.85 -13.50 -1.86
N ASP A 74 -0.71 -13.93 -1.30
CA ASP A 74 -0.27 -13.50 0.04
C ASP A 74 0.05 -12.00 0.06
N ASN A 75 0.62 -11.47 -1.02
CA ASN A 75 0.87 -10.05 -1.17
C ASN A 75 -0.41 -9.20 -1.21
N ILE A 76 -1.49 -9.72 -1.80
CA ILE A 76 -2.78 -9.02 -1.79
C ILE A 76 -3.31 -8.91 -0.35
N SER A 77 -3.14 -9.91 0.50
CA SER A 77 -3.48 -9.81 1.94
C SER A 77 -2.76 -8.64 2.60
N VAL A 78 -1.46 -8.46 2.33
CA VAL A 78 -0.68 -7.33 2.85
C VAL A 78 -1.20 -6.00 2.30
N SER A 79 -1.55 -5.96 1.01
CA SER A 79 -2.10 -4.77 0.37
C SER A 79 -3.44 -4.35 0.98
N ILE A 80 -4.33 -5.32 1.26
CA ILE A 80 -5.61 -5.11 1.94
C ILE A 80 -5.39 -4.50 3.33
N VAL A 81 -4.47 -5.04 4.13
CA VAL A 81 -4.14 -4.50 5.46
C VAL A 81 -3.65 -3.05 5.35
N ARG A 82 -2.83 -2.73 4.35
CA ARG A 82 -2.35 -1.35 4.14
C ARG A 82 -3.48 -0.39 3.76
N PHE A 83 -4.40 -0.78 2.87
CA PHE A 83 -5.55 0.05 2.51
C PHE A 83 -6.55 0.22 3.67
N LYS A 84 -6.75 -0.81 4.51
CA LYS A 84 -7.53 -0.66 5.75
C LYS A 84 -6.93 0.41 6.65
N ARG A 85 -5.62 0.33 6.89
CA ARG A 85 -4.89 1.35 7.69
C ARG A 85 -5.02 2.77 7.13
N VAL A 86 -5.05 2.92 5.80
CA VAL A 86 -5.31 4.22 5.15
C VAL A 86 -6.69 4.77 5.55
N LEU A 87 -7.73 3.93 5.47
CA LEU A 87 -9.09 4.34 5.81
C LEU A 87 -9.26 4.60 7.31
N ASP A 88 -8.65 3.78 8.16
CA ASP A 88 -8.66 3.96 9.61
C ASP A 88 -8.01 5.29 9.99
N PHE A 89 -6.89 5.63 9.34
CA PHE A 89 -6.25 6.94 9.50
C PHE A 89 -7.18 8.07 9.04
N ALA A 90 -7.77 7.98 7.85
CA ALA A 90 -8.65 9.03 7.34
C ALA A 90 -9.91 9.24 8.19
N ALA A 91 -10.42 8.18 8.84
CA ALA A 91 -11.58 8.26 9.73
C ALA A 91 -11.27 8.98 11.06
N SER A 92 -10.06 8.78 11.59
CA SER A 92 -9.61 9.39 12.85
C SER A 92 -8.95 10.76 12.66
N ASN A 93 -8.53 11.09 11.45
CA ASN A 93 -7.79 12.31 11.12
C ASN A 93 -8.51 13.08 10.00
N PRO A 94 -9.46 13.99 10.34
CA PRO A 94 -10.13 14.82 9.35
C PRO A 94 -9.13 15.61 8.51
N MET A 95 -9.27 15.52 7.18
CA MET A 95 -8.42 16.17 6.19
C MET A 95 -9.25 17.07 5.27
N LYS A 96 -8.56 17.86 4.43
CA LYS A 96 -9.18 18.69 3.40
C LYS A 96 -9.88 17.81 2.33
N GLU A 97 -10.86 18.39 1.64
CA GLU A 97 -11.66 17.73 0.59
C GLU A 97 -10.80 17.07 -0.50
N GLU A 98 -9.60 17.58 -0.78
CA GLU A 98 -8.66 16.98 -1.72
C GLU A 98 -8.31 15.51 -1.43
N ALA A 99 -8.41 15.08 -0.17
CA ALA A 99 -8.16 13.69 0.22
C ALA A 99 -9.33 12.74 -0.13
N GLU A 100 -10.54 13.26 -0.35
CA GLU A 100 -11.75 12.43 -0.51
C GLU A 100 -11.66 11.50 -1.72
N VAL A 101 -11.07 11.97 -2.82
CA VAL A 101 -10.85 11.16 -4.02
C VAL A 101 -9.93 9.98 -3.72
N GLU A 102 -8.85 10.22 -2.97
CA GLU A 102 -7.90 9.17 -2.57
C GLU A 102 -8.54 8.21 -1.54
N VAL A 103 -9.38 8.70 -0.63
CA VAL A 103 -10.16 7.87 0.31
C VAL A 103 -11.15 6.98 -0.44
N LYS A 104 -11.87 7.52 -1.43
CA LYS A 104 -12.78 6.75 -2.28
C LYS A 104 -12.02 5.65 -3.03
N LEU A 105 -10.87 5.98 -3.61
CA LEU A 105 -10.00 5.00 -4.26
C LEU A 105 -9.59 3.88 -3.31
N ALA A 106 -9.18 4.19 -2.07
CA ALA A 106 -8.83 3.18 -1.09
C ALA A 106 -10.01 2.24 -0.74
N ARG A 107 -11.24 2.76 -0.68
CA ARG A 107 -12.45 1.94 -0.51
C ARG A 107 -12.68 1.02 -1.71
N GLU A 108 -12.57 1.53 -2.92
CA GLU A 108 -12.71 0.73 -4.15
C GLU A 108 -11.65 -0.38 -4.22
N MET A 109 -10.41 -0.09 -3.83
CA MET A 109 -9.33 -1.09 -3.76
C MET A 109 -9.66 -2.23 -2.77
N LEU A 110 -10.29 -1.93 -1.64
CA LEU A 110 -10.72 -2.96 -0.68
C LEU A 110 -11.88 -3.83 -1.20
N VAL A 111 -12.64 -3.36 -2.18
CA VAL A 111 -13.68 -4.14 -2.87
C VAL A 111 -13.05 -5.02 -3.95
N LEU A 112 -12.09 -4.49 -4.72
CA LEU A 112 -11.51 -5.18 -5.89
C LEU A 112 -10.43 -6.21 -5.54
N LEU A 113 -9.56 -5.91 -4.57
CA LEU A 113 -8.43 -6.76 -4.20
C LEU A 113 -8.87 -8.18 -3.76
N PRO A 114 -9.92 -8.37 -2.94
CA PRO A 114 -10.42 -9.71 -2.60
C PRO A 114 -10.85 -10.53 -3.82
N THR A 115 -11.46 -9.89 -4.83
CA THR A 115 -11.84 -10.57 -6.08
C THR A 115 -10.60 -11.08 -6.81
N LYS A 116 -9.59 -10.23 -6.99
CA LYS A 116 -8.30 -10.63 -7.59
C LYS A 116 -7.62 -11.74 -6.79
N GLN A 117 -7.69 -11.67 -5.46
CA GLN A 117 -7.13 -12.68 -4.57
C GLN A 117 -7.82 -14.04 -4.77
N ASN A 118 -9.14 -14.08 -4.89
CA ASN A 118 -9.89 -15.30 -5.18
C ASN A 118 -9.53 -15.90 -6.55
N ASP A 119 -9.32 -15.07 -7.57
CA ASP A 119 -8.91 -15.53 -8.91
C ASP A 119 -7.52 -16.18 -8.86
N LEU A 120 -6.55 -15.57 -8.17
CA LEU A 120 -5.22 -16.16 -7.97
C LEU A 120 -5.27 -17.49 -7.21
N TRP A 121 -6.17 -17.60 -6.23
CA TRP A 121 -6.37 -18.84 -5.48
C TRP A 121 -6.83 -19.98 -6.38
N ARG A 122 -7.79 -19.71 -7.28
CA ARG A 122 -8.27 -20.69 -8.27
C ARG A 122 -7.15 -21.13 -9.21
N VAL A 123 -6.38 -20.17 -9.73
CA VAL A 123 -5.24 -20.48 -10.62
C VAL A 123 -4.24 -21.38 -9.89
N TYR A 124 -3.89 -21.07 -8.64
CA TYR A 124 -2.96 -21.88 -7.85
C TYR A 124 -3.43 -23.34 -7.74
N HIS A 125 -4.70 -23.58 -7.39
CA HIS A 125 -5.22 -24.94 -7.23
C HIS A 125 -5.27 -25.71 -8.56
N ASN A 126 -5.70 -25.05 -9.64
CA ASN A 126 -5.76 -25.67 -10.97
C ASN A 126 -4.38 -25.99 -11.58
N THR A 127 -3.30 -25.45 -11.02
CA THR A 127 -1.93 -25.70 -11.50
C THR A 127 -1.19 -26.76 -10.67
N VAL A 128 -1.76 -27.17 -9.54
CA VAL A 128 -1.17 -28.14 -8.59
C VAL A 128 -1.82 -29.52 -8.73
N GLU A 129 -2.93 -29.63 -9.46
CA GLU A 129 -3.53 -30.87 -9.96
C GLU A 129 -2.96 -31.27 -11.34
#